data_AF-A0A952GDI0-F1
#
_entry.id   AF-A0A952GDI0-F1
#
_cell.length_a   1.000
_cell.length_b   1.000
_cell.length_c   1.000
_cell.angle_alpha   90.00
_cell.angle_beta   90.00
_cell.angle_gamma   90.00
#
_symmetry.space_group_name_H-M   'P 1'
#
loop_
_entity.id
_entity.type
_entity.pdbx_description
1 polymer ?
#
loop_
_entity_poly.entity_id
_entity_poly.type
_entity_poly.pdbx_seq_one_letter_code
_entity_poly.pdbx_strand_id
1 'polypeptide(L)'
;MRKLVVWVALCGATSILYGQSLPQRARHVSPASLNRNTGELFQESMHWNEYFYDDAVSLVKSPSGGSAHGTQGEGGRRHMVRESSWYALGLLFRDQAGDRERAAKILNAVLKQQYTDPSVRWYGTYKRTPAEPTPPSKSELWRDY
;
A
#
# COMPACT_ATOMS: atom_id res chain seq x y z
N MET A 1 21.78 83.48 -7.43
CA MET A 1 20.88 83.48 -8.61
C MET A 1 20.67 82.04 -9.08
N ARG A 2 19.40 81.62 -9.26
CA ARG A 2 18.85 80.50 -10.07
C ARG A 2 19.39 79.07 -9.82
N LYS A 3 18.69 78.22 -9.04
CA LYS A 3 17.58 77.28 -9.38
C LYS A 3 17.96 76.16 -10.39
N LEU A 4 17.94 74.88 -9.98
CA LEU A 4 16.89 73.91 -10.38
C LEU A 4 17.04 72.53 -9.69
N VAL A 5 15.91 72.04 -9.19
CA VAL A 5 15.62 70.68 -8.71
C VAL A 5 15.26 69.80 -9.91
N VAL A 6 15.73 68.55 -10.02
CA VAL A 6 15.04 67.49 -10.80
C VAL A 6 15.27 66.09 -10.20
N TRP A 7 14.20 65.60 -9.57
CA TRP A 7 13.58 64.26 -9.58
C TRP A 7 14.39 62.95 -9.49
N VAL A 8 14.15 62.28 -8.36
CA VAL A 8 14.22 60.83 -8.13
C VAL A 8 13.29 60.09 -9.11
N ALA A 9 13.80 59.09 -9.80
CA ALA A 9 13.00 58.05 -10.46
C ALA A 9 13.41 56.68 -9.90
N LEU A 10 12.76 56.31 -8.78
CA LEU A 10 12.78 54.95 -8.27
C LEU A 10 11.74 54.15 -9.08
N CYS A 11 12.15 53.58 -10.21
CA CYS A 11 11.31 52.63 -10.93
C CYS A 11 11.33 51.30 -10.16
N GLY A 12 10.22 51.04 -9.47
CA GLY A 12 9.97 49.82 -8.73
C GLY A 12 9.99 48.60 -9.64
N ALA A 13 10.95 47.71 -9.39
CA ALA A 13 10.81 46.30 -9.71
C ALA A 13 10.17 45.61 -8.50
N THR A 14 8.88 45.85 -8.28
CA THR A 14 8.09 45.04 -7.36
C THR A 14 7.84 43.72 -8.07
N SER A 15 8.83 42.84 -8.04
CA SER A 15 8.70 41.47 -8.52
C SER A 15 7.53 40.85 -7.78
N ILE A 16 6.48 40.57 -8.54
CA ILE A 16 5.33 39.80 -8.12
C ILE A 16 5.89 38.44 -7.67
N LEU A 17 6.08 38.27 -6.36
CA LEU A 17 6.22 36.96 -5.75
C LEU A 17 4.84 36.31 -5.85
N TYR A 18 4.56 35.78 -7.04
CA TYR A 18 3.54 34.76 -7.21
C TYR A 18 3.78 33.73 -6.13
N GLY A 19 2.81 33.58 -5.24
CA GLY A 19 2.85 32.65 -4.13
C GLY A 19 3.23 31.27 -4.66
N GLN A 20 4.49 30.90 -4.47
CA GLN A 20 4.87 29.51 -4.46
C GLN A 20 4.15 28.94 -3.25
N SER A 21 3.00 28.31 -3.50
CA SER A 21 2.50 27.30 -2.59
C SER A 21 3.65 26.32 -2.44
N LEU A 22 4.37 26.41 -1.31
CA LEU A 22 5.31 25.37 -0.94
C LEU A 22 4.52 24.06 -1.09
N PRO A 23 5.04 23.06 -1.84
CA PRO A 23 4.35 21.79 -1.95
C PRO A 23 4.04 21.37 -0.52
N GLN A 24 2.75 21.20 -0.22
CA GLN A 24 2.29 20.86 1.11
C GLN A 24 3.14 19.67 1.55
N ARG A 25 4.06 19.91 2.48
CA ARG A 25 5.05 18.92 2.90
C ARG A 25 4.26 17.67 3.18
N ALA A 26 4.53 16.58 2.44
CA ALA A 26 3.81 15.33 2.61
C ALA A 26 3.77 15.09 4.12
N ARG A 27 2.57 15.00 4.70
CA ARG A 27 2.44 14.74 6.12
C ARG A 27 3.06 13.37 6.31
N HIS A 28 4.31 13.32 6.77
CA HIS A 28 4.99 12.09 7.14
C HIS A 28 4.29 11.60 8.40
N VAL A 29 3.17 10.91 8.20
CA VAL A 29 2.55 10.13 9.25
C VAL A 29 3.51 8.97 9.49
N SER A 30 3.88 8.78 10.75
CA SER A 30 4.72 7.68 11.19
C SER A 30 4.07 7.00 12.39
N PRO A 31 4.48 5.78 12.75
CA PRO A 31 3.97 5.12 13.95
C PRO A 31 4.09 5.99 15.20
N ALA A 32 5.15 6.82 15.30
CA ALA A 32 5.36 7.74 16.42
C ALA A 32 4.33 8.88 16.53
N SER A 33 3.62 9.19 15.44
CA SER A 33 2.54 10.20 15.45
C SER A 33 1.17 9.65 15.84
N LEU A 34 1.04 8.34 16.04
CA LEU A 34 -0.21 7.72 16.41
C LEU A 34 -0.52 7.96 17.90
N ASN A 35 -1.80 8.13 18.23
CA ASN A 35 -2.21 8.07 19.64
C ASN A 35 -1.97 6.66 20.21
N ARG A 36 -2.02 6.54 21.54
CA ARG A 36 -1.76 5.27 22.24
C ARG A 36 -2.53 4.08 21.66
N ASN A 37 -3.85 4.18 21.58
CA ASN A 37 -4.70 3.05 21.16
C ASN A 37 -4.45 2.66 19.70
N THR A 38 -4.28 3.65 18.81
CA THR A 38 -3.98 3.40 17.40
C THR A 38 -2.57 2.83 17.22
N GLY A 39 -1.60 3.29 18.00
CA GLY A 39 -0.24 2.78 18.02
C GLY A 39 -0.16 1.33 18.53
N GLU A 40 -0.93 0.99 19.57
CA GLU A 40 -1.04 -0.38 20.08
C GLU A 40 -1.67 -1.31 19.02
N LEU A 41 -2.80 -0.93 18.41
CA LEU A 41 -3.42 -1.71 17.33
C LEU A 41 -2.50 -1.92 16.14
N PHE A 42 -1.73 -0.89 15.76
CA PHE A 42 -0.75 -1.00 14.69
C PHE A 42 0.36 -2.01 15.03
N GLN A 43 0.92 -1.94 16.24
CA GLN A 43 1.97 -2.85 16.69
C GLN A 43 1.49 -4.30 16.74
N GLU A 44 0.29 -4.55 17.27
CA GLU A 44 -0.32 -5.87 17.27
C GLU A 44 -0.57 -6.39 15.86
N SER A 45 -1.10 -5.55 14.96
CA SER A 45 -1.29 -5.92 13.56
C SER A 45 0.04 -6.30 12.90
N MET A 46 1.10 -5.53 13.12
CA MET A 46 2.44 -5.84 12.59
C MET A 46 3.00 -7.14 13.18
N HIS A 47 2.82 -7.37 14.47
CA HIS A 47 3.26 -8.60 15.15
C HIS A 47 2.61 -9.84 14.53
N TRP A 48 1.28 -9.83 14.35
CA TRP A 48 0.58 -10.97 13.76
C TRP A 48 0.89 -11.18 12.29
N ASN A 49 1.04 -10.10 11.51
CA ASN A 49 1.46 -10.21 10.11
C ASN A 49 2.87 -10.82 9.99
N GLU A 50 3.82 -10.40 10.83
CA GLU A 50 5.17 -10.97 10.90
C GLU A 50 5.11 -12.46 11.30
N TYR A 51 4.34 -12.80 12.33
CA TYR A 51 4.20 -14.17 12.81
C TYR A 51 3.66 -15.14 11.74
N PHE A 52 2.73 -14.67 10.90
CA PHE A 52 2.15 -15.47 9.82
C PHE A 52 2.86 -15.30 8.47
N TYR A 53 3.90 -14.46 8.38
CA TYR A 53 4.64 -14.25 7.15
C TYR A 53 5.47 -15.50 6.81
N ASP A 54 5.35 -15.96 5.55
CA ASP A 54 6.13 -17.05 5.00
C ASP A 54 7.14 -16.49 4.00
N ASP A 55 8.41 -16.43 4.40
CA ASP A 55 9.49 -15.87 3.58
C ASP A 55 9.67 -16.62 2.25
N ALA A 56 9.42 -17.94 2.24
CA ALA A 56 9.63 -18.79 1.07
C ALA A 56 8.73 -18.41 -0.12
N VAL A 57 7.53 -17.89 0.15
CA VAL A 57 6.58 -17.42 -0.88
C VAL A 57 6.26 -15.94 -0.78
N SER A 58 6.82 -15.25 0.21
CA SER A 58 6.61 -13.82 0.47
C SER A 58 5.13 -13.44 0.66
N LEU A 59 4.34 -14.29 1.32
CA LEU A 59 2.92 -14.05 1.61
C LEU A 59 2.59 -14.36 3.07
N VAL A 60 1.56 -13.70 3.61
CA VAL A 60 1.03 -13.92 4.95
C VAL A 60 0.03 -15.08 4.92
N LYS A 61 0.10 -15.96 5.91
CA LYS A 61 -0.84 -17.08 6.10
C LYS A 61 -2.09 -16.66 6.87
N SER A 62 -3.22 -17.32 6.61
CA SER A 62 -4.44 -17.19 7.41
C SER A 62 -4.15 -17.57 8.89
N PRO A 63 -4.64 -16.82 9.88
CA PRO A 63 -4.50 -17.18 11.28
C PRO A 63 -5.14 -18.53 11.63
N SER A 64 -6.25 -18.85 10.96
CA SER A 64 -6.96 -20.11 11.10
C SER A 64 -6.54 -21.10 10.00
N GLY A 65 -6.39 -22.37 10.36
CA GLY A 65 -6.22 -23.47 9.41
C GLY A 65 -7.52 -23.94 8.75
N GLY A 66 -8.63 -23.24 9.00
CA GLY A 66 -9.93 -23.49 8.40
C GLY A 66 -10.16 -22.63 7.16
N SER A 67 -11.16 -22.98 6.35
CA SER A 67 -11.47 -22.30 5.10
C SER A 67 -11.88 -20.85 5.32
N ALA A 68 -10.94 -19.90 5.21
CA ALA A 68 -11.30 -18.55 4.83
C ALA A 68 -11.80 -18.60 3.38
N HIS A 69 -13.11 -18.42 3.21
CA HIS A 69 -13.84 -18.35 1.93
C HIS A 69 -13.97 -19.67 1.13
N GLY A 70 -14.66 -20.67 1.68
CA GLY A 70 -15.48 -21.60 0.88
C GLY A 70 -14.78 -22.62 -0.03
N THR A 71 -13.48 -22.53 -0.28
CA THR A 71 -12.76 -23.60 -0.99
C THR A 71 -12.53 -24.75 -0.04
N GLN A 72 -13.03 -25.94 -0.37
CA GLN A 72 -12.65 -27.18 0.29
C GLN A 72 -11.37 -27.70 -0.36
N GLY A 73 -10.39 -28.09 0.46
CA GLY A 73 -9.11 -28.61 -0.02
C GLY A 73 -7.93 -28.00 0.73
N GLU A 74 -7.07 -28.89 1.20
CA GLU A 74 -5.85 -28.67 1.98
C GLU A 74 -6.08 -28.21 3.43
N GLY A 75 -6.00 -29.19 4.34
CA GLY A 75 -5.88 -28.93 5.78
C GLY A 75 -4.58 -28.18 6.05
N GLY A 76 -4.69 -26.91 6.42
CA GLY A 76 -3.53 -26.04 6.63
C GLY A 76 -3.89 -24.56 6.55
N ARG A 77 -2.99 -23.70 7.03
CA ARG A 77 -3.13 -22.24 6.87
C ARG A 77 -2.79 -21.85 5.44
N ARG A 78 -3.69 -21.12 4.79
CA ARG A 78 -3.54 -20.68 3.38
C ARG A 78 -2.75 -19.40 3.27
N HIS A 79 -1.95 -19.25 2.23
CA HIS A 79 -1.35 -17.96 1.88
C HIS A 79 -2.40 -17.02 1.32
N MET A 80 -2.55 -15.86 1.94
CA MET A 80 -3.59 -14.87 1.67
C MET A 80 -3.01 -13.79 0.77
N VAL A 81 -3.25 -13.90 -0.55
CA VAL A 81 -2.63 -13.05 -1.58
C VAL A 81 -2.97 -11.59 -1.35
N ARG A 82 -4.26 -11.27 -1.29
CA ARG A 82 -4.73 -9.88 -1.26
C ARG A 82 -4.39 -9.24 0.08
N GLU A 83 -4.55 -9.99 1.16
CA GLU A 83 -4.33 -9.55 2.54
C GLU A 83 -2.85 -9.26 2.82
N SER A 84 -1.93 -9.96 2.14
CA SER A 84 -0.49 -9.68 2.25
C SER A 84 -0.13 -8.23 1.89
N SER A 85 -0.94 -7.56 1.05
CA SER A 85 -0.73 -6.14 0.75
C SER A 85 -0.86 -5.22 1.97
N TRP A 86 -1.64 -5.60 2.99
CA TRP A 86 -1.74 -4.84 4.25
C TRP A 86 -0.45 -4.89 5.05
N TYR A 87 0.24 -6.04 5.07
CA TYR A 87 1.54 -6.15 5.71
C TYR A 87 2.59 -5.31 4.98
N ALA A 88 2.61 -5.35 3.64
CA ALA A 88 3.47 -4.49 2.85
C ALA A 88 3.22 -3.00 3.15
N LEU A 89 1.96 -2.57 3.23
CA LEU A 89 1.61 -1.20 3.62
C LEU A 89 2.12 -0.85 5.02
N GLY A 90 1.93 -1.75 5.99
CA GLY A 90 2.41 -1.58 7.36
C GLY A 90 3.93 -1.45 7.45
N LEU A 91 4.66 -2.24 6.66
CA LEU A 91 6.13 -2.14 6.54
C LEU A 91 6.54 -0.78 5.96
N LEU A 92 5.90 -0.33 4.88
CA LEU A 92 6.19 0.99 4.29
C LEU A 92 5.86 2.14 5.23
N PHE A 93 4.82 1.99 6.05
CA PHE A 93 4.46 2.96 7.08
C PHE A 93 5.44 2.96 8.26
N ARG A 94 5.94 1.78 8.67
CA ARG A 94 6.94 1.62 9.73
C ARG A 94 8.31 2.13 9.32
N ASP A 95 8.68 1.91 8.06
CA ASP A 95 9.90 2.40 7.39
C ASP A 95 11.21 2.15 8.17
N GLN A 96 11.34 0.99 8.82
CA GLN A 96 12.59 0.57 9.45
C GLN A 96 13.54 -0.10 8.45
N ALA A 97 14.79 -0.34 8.87
CA ALA A 97 15.77 -1.03 8.04
C ALA A 97 15.23 -2.40 7.58
N GLY A 98 15.25 -2.64 6.26
CA GLY A 98 14.73 -3.87 5.64
C GLY A 98 13.24 -3.86 5.28
N ASP A 99 12.44 -2.94 5.83
CA ASP A 99 10.98 -2.92 5.60
C ASP A 99 10.63 -2.68 4.14
N ARG A 100 11.31 -1.74 3.47
CA ARG A 100 11.08 -1.43 2.05
C ARG A 100 11.38 -2.62 1.15
N GLU A 101 12.46 -3.35 1.42
CA GLU A 101 12.84 -4.53 0.65
C GLU A 101 11.80 -5.64 0.84
N ARG A 102 11.40 -5.91 2.08
CA ARG A 102 10.37 -6.91 2.37
C ARG A 102 9.02 -6.52 1.77
N ALA A 103 8.61 -5.26 1.89
CA ALA A 103 7.40 -4.76 1.27
C ALA A 103 7.42 -4.96 -0.26
N ALA A 104 8.55 -4.67 -0.92
CA ALA A 104 8.70 -4.91 -2.34
C ALA A 104 8.60 -6.41 -2.69
N LYS A 105 9.19 -7.31 -1.91
CA LYS A 105 9.05 -8.78 -2.10
C LYS A 105 7.60 -9.21 -2.01
N ILE A 106 6.89 -8.74 -0.98
CA ILE A 106 5.46 -9.03 -0.79
C ILE A 106 4.63 -8.51 -1.97
N LEU A 107 4.80 -7.24 -2.34
CA LEU A 107 4.05 -6.64 -3.46
C LEU A 107 4.32 -7.37 -4.77
N ASN A 108 5.56 -7.77 -5.03
CA ASN A 108 5.90 -8.60 -6.19
C ASN A 108 5.21 -9.97 -6.15
N ALA A 109 5.11 -10.60 -4.97
CA ALA A 109 4.38 -11.86 -4.82
C ALA A 109 2.87 -11.68 -5.09
N VAL A 110 2.26 -10.58 -4.62
CA VAL A 110 0.86 -10.24 -4.91
C VAL A 110 0.64 -9.97 -6.39
N LEU A 111 1.49 -9.15 -7.02
CA LEU A 111 1.39 -8.80 -8.45
C LEU A 111 1.44 -10.03 -9.36
N LYS A 112 2.25 -11.05 -9.02
CA LYS A 112 2.30 -12.32 -9.75
C LYS A 112 0.98 -13.10 -9.75
N GLN A 113 0.06 -12.80 -8.84
CA GLN A 113 -1.24 -13.47 -8.72
C GLN A 113 -2.38 -12.71 -9.41
N GLN A 114 -2.07 -11.66 -10.18
CA GLN A 114 -3.08 -10.93 -10.96
C GLN A 114 -3.59 -11.78 -12.13
N TYR A 115 -4.90 -11.75 -12.37
CA TYR A 115 -5.49 -12.27 -13.60
C TYR A 115 -5.18 -11.30 -14.74
N THR A 116 -4.20 -11.66 -15.59
CA THR A 116 -3.71 -10.81 -16.70
C THR A 116 -4.24 -11.21 -18.07
N ASP A 117 -4.98 -12.32 -18.17
CA ASP A 117 -5.66 -12.72 -19.39
C ASP A 117 -7.03 -12.01 -19.49
N PRO A 118 -7.27 -11.15 -20.49
CA PRO A 118 -8.53 -10.41 -20.64
C PRO A 118 -9.72 -11.32 -20.97
N SER A 119 -9.50 -12.57 -21.38
CA SER A 119 -10.56 -13.55 -21.63
C SER A 119 -11.08 -14.24 -20.37
N VAL A 120 -10.32 -14.16 -19.27
CA VAL A 120 -10.63 -14.81 -18.00
C VAL A 120 -11.53 -13.92 -17.14
N ARG A 121 -12.48 -14.54 -16.42
CA ARG A 121 -13.30 -13.80 -15.44
C ARG A 121 -12.41 -13.16 -14.38
N TRP A 122 -12.82 -11.97 -13.94
CA TRP A 122 -12.05 -11.18 -12.97
C TRP A 122 -10.67 -10.72 -13.45
N TYR A 123 -10.46 -10.59 -14.78
CA TYR A 123 -9.32 -9.87 -15.35
C TYR A 123 -9.05 -8.55 -14.62
N GLY A 124 -7.78 -8.29 -14.33
CA GLY A 124 -7.31 -7.13 -13.58
C GLY A 124 -7.39 -7.28 -12.06
N THR A 125 -8.09 -8.30 -11.55
CA THR A 125 -8.13 -8.62 -10.10
C THR A 125 -7.08 -9.67 -9.74
N TYR A 126 -7.08 -10.14 -8.49
CA TYR A 126 -6.04 -11.04 -7.94
C TYR A 126 -6.63 -12.34 -7.44
N LYS A 127 -5.89 -13.44 -7.45
CA LYS A 127 -6.31 -14.63 -6.69
C LYS A 127 -6.47 -14.34 -5.20
N ARG A 128 -7.28 -15.12 -4.49
CA ARG A 128 -7.36 -15.13 -3.02
C ARG A 128 -6.19 -15.88 -2.41
N THR A 129 -5.86 -17.03 -3.01
CA THR A 129 -4.71 -17.87 -2.63
C THR A 129 -3.94 -18.28 -3.89
N PRO A 130 -2.63 -18.58 -3.82
CA PRO A 130 -1.88 -18.99 -5.01
C PRO A 130 -2.41 -20.29 -5.65
N ALA A 131 -2.95 -21.19 -4.83
CA ALA A 131 -3.52 -22.48 -5.24
C ALA A 131 -4.93 -22.37 -5.84
N GLU A 132 -5.57 -21.20 -5.81
CA GLU A 132 -6.88 -21.00 -6.39
C GLU A 132 -6.87 -21.29 -7.90
N PRO A 133 -7.79 -22.14 -8.40
CA PRO A 133 -7.90 -22.41 -9.82
C PRO A 133 -8.37 -21.16 -10.57
N THR A 134 -8.03 -21.08 -11.85
CA THR A 134 -8.58 -20.04 -12.72
C THR A 134 -10.10 -20.22 -12.83
N PRO A 135 -10.90 -19.14 -12.75
CA PRO A 135 -12.34 -19.24 -12.92
C PRO A 135 -12.73 -19.79 -14.28
N PRO A 136 -13.73 -20.69 -14.34
CA PRO A 136 -14.35 -21.05 -15.61
C PRO A 136 -15.11 -19.85 -16.21
N SER A 137 -15.32 -19.90 -17.53
CA SER A 137 -16.03 -18.85 -18.27
C SER A 137 -17.46 -18.58 -17.75
N LYS A 138 -18.10 -19.61 -17.19
CA LYS A 138 -19.45 -19.55 -16.61
C LYS A 138 -19.52 -19.00 -15.18
N SER A 139 -18.39 -18.63 -14.57
CA SER A 139 -18.39 -18.09 -13.20
C SER A 139 -19.22 -16.82 -13.09
N GLU A 140 -20.12 -16.80 -12.11
CA GLU A 140 -20.94 -15.66 -11.73
C GLU A 140 -20.26 -14.84 -10.64
N LEU A 141 -20.13 -13.54 -10.87
CA LEU A 141 -19.57 -12.60 -9.90
C LEU A 141 -20.36 -12.70 -8.57
N TRP A 142 -19.63 -12.79 -7.46
CA TRP A 142 -20.14 -12.93 -6.10
C TRP A 142 -20.73 -14.29 -5.70
N ARG A 143 -20.89 -15.21 -6.66
CA ARG A 143 -21.36 -16.58 -6.39
C ARG A 143 -20.23 -17.59 -6.51
N ASP A 144 -19.45 -17.46 -7.57
CA ASP A 144 -18.31 -18.33 -7.84
C ASP A 144 -17.03 -17.59 -7.49
N TYR A 145 -16.07 -18.31 -6.91
CA TYR A 145 -14.74 -17.81 -6.54
C TYR A 145 -13.69 -18.89 -6.75
#